data_AF-A0A828UBH5-F1
#
_entry.id   AF-A0A828UBH5-F1
#
_cell.length_a   1.000
_cell.length_b   1.000
_cell.length_c   1.000
_cell.angle_alpha   90.00
_cell.angle_beta   90.00
_cell.angle_gamma   90.00
#
_symmetry.space_group_name_H-M   'P 1'
#
loop_
_entity.id
_entity.type
_entity.pdbx_description
1 polymer ?
#
loop_
_entity_poly.entity_id
_entity_poly.type
_entity_poly.pdbx_seq_one_letter_code
_entity_poly.pdbx_strand_id
1 'polypeptide(L)'
;MKVFQNYLETQEIDPRYFYYIIFGLKILCAEAFPGFTLDDYEDLEFIPRPHSHDWDIYQEIDHVLDPLEKSMISKGLFEMATSIRYGENYSLNTIRDAAILGLTYVTGARPAQLAKLATKDLRIDTRNPETGLIRYSLLLPYAKQRRVTTERLFLAIPAEIGALIRHYIERAQLKPDGKLFEFSHSAPFYVSKAISKAILRFSPPDYQAAVARGEAALPTITPTDLRHNVGHSLAMQGGSAEEIAHILGHTSLTVAKYYILATPALALIRAKALGTNPVWQNMVAMMLTGELTSSTEWQGQRVVGIVGDQLHDGIGGCSRDDGECPFCEVRCCYGCLYYRPFTDGDHQAVLESVVKEVDELISISDSVGNARNPLISIHETTQFEIQSVIARCRFHQEKGGVR
;
A
#
# COMPACT_ATOMS: atom_id res chain seq x y z
N MET A 1 -8.76 -37.20 -4.64
CA MET A 1 -7.99 -36.30 -5.54
C MET A 1 -7.92 -36.75 -7.02
N LYS A 2 -7.32 -37.91 -7.37
CA LYS A 2 -7.00 -38.31 -8.76
C LYS A 2 -8.12 -38.18 -9.81
N VAL A 3 -9.37 -38.43 -9.45
CA VAL A 3 -10.53 -38.29 -10.37
C VAL A 3 -10.72 -36.82 -10.80
N PHE A 4 -10.56 -35.88 -9.88
CA PHE A 4 -10.69 -34.45 -10.17
C PHE A 4 -9.53 -33.92 -11.01
N GLN A 5 -8.29 -34.37 -10.73
CA GLN A 5 -7.12 -34.04 -11.56
C GLN A 5 -7.35 -34.49 -13.01
N ASN A 6 -7.73 -35.75 -13.21
CA ASN A 6 -7.99 -36.28 -14.55
C ASN A 6 -9.12 -35.51 -15.26
N TYR A 7 -10.20 -35.17 -14.56
CA TYR A 7 -11.29 -34.36 -15.11
C TYR A 7 -10.80 -32.96 -15.55
N LEU A 8 -10.00 -32.29 -14.73
CA LEU A 8 -9.46 -30.95 -15.01
C LEU A 8 -8.39 -30.94 -16.12
N GLU A 9 -7.68 -32.04 -16.33
CA GLU A 9 -6.65 -32.17 -17.37
C GLU A 9 -7.20 -32.58 -18.74
N THR A 10 -8.33 -33.29 -18.77
CA THR A 10 -8.84 -33.92 -20.01
C THR A 10 -10.05 -33.24 -20.62
N GLN A 11 -10.79 -32.42 -19.86
CA GLN A 11 -12.01 -31.78 -20.33
C GLN A 11 -11.78 -30.31 -20.68
N GLU A 12 -12.38 -29.86 -21.79
CA GLU A 12 -12.52 -28.42 -22.06
C GLU A 12 -13.56 -27.84 -21.10
N ILE A 13 -13.09 -27.18 -20.05
CA ILE A 13 -13.91 -26.55 -19.01
C ILE A 13 -13.83 -25.03 -19.21
N ASP A 14 -14.96 -24.34 -19.09
CA ASP A 14 -14.97 -22.87 -19.04
C ASP A 14 -13.98 -22.38 -17.96
N PRO A 15 -13.10 -21.39 -18.27
CA PRO A 15 -12.08 -20.94 -17.34
C PRO A 15 -12.62 -20.58 -15.95
N ARG A 16 -13.83 -20.01 -15.82
CA ARG A 16 -14.40 -19.63 -14.52
C ARG A 16 -14.73 -20.86 -13.68
N TYR A 17 -15.39 -21.86 -14.26
CA TYR A 17 -15.69 -23.10 -13.54
C TYR A 17 -14.42 -23.85 -13.15
N PHE A 18 -13.42 -23.88 -14.02
CA PHE A 18 -12.11 -24.45 -13.71
C PHE A 18 -11.50 -23.82 -12.44
N TYR A 19 -11.52 -22.49 -12.34
CA TYR A 19 -10.97 -21.80 -11.17
C TYR A 19 -11.79 -22.02 -9.89
N TYR A 20 -13.12 -22.09 -9.98
CA TYR A 20 -13.96 -22.44 -8.82
C TYR A 20 -13.69 -23.85 -8.31
N ILE A 21 -13.54 -24.83 -9.20
CA ILE A 21 -13.24 -26.22 -8.84
C ILE A 21 -11.85 -26.29 -8.17
N ILE A 22 -10.83 -25.66 -8.76
CA ILE A 22 -9.49 -25.60 -8.16
C ILE A 22 -9.51 -24.96 -6.77
N PHE A 23 -10.26 -23.87 -6.59
CA PHE A 23 -10.40 -23.21 -5.30
C PHE A 23 -11.04 -24.13 -4.25
N GLY A 24 -12.14 -24.81 -4.60
CA GLY A 24 -12.79 -25.79 -3.72
C GLY A 24 -11.85 -26.94 -3.34
N LEU A 25 -11.11 -27.51 -4.30
CA LEU A 25 -10.13 -28.57 -4.03
C LEU A 25 -9.01 -28.12 -3.10
N LYS A 26 -8.53 -26.87 -3.26
CA LYS A 26 -7.53 -26.29 -2.34
C LYS A 26 -8.05 -26.18 -0.92
N ILE A 27 -9.32 -25.83 -0.72
CA ILE A 27 -9.94 -25.81 0.61
C ILE A 27 -10.01 -27.23 1.19
N LEU A 28 -10.45 -28.22 0.40
CA LEU A 28 -10.54 -29.61 0.86
C LEU A 28 -9.18 -30.19 1.28
N CYS A 29 -8.13 -29.89 0.53
CA CYS A 29 -6.75 -30.25 0.89
C CYS A 29 -6.27 -29.51 2.15
N ALA A 30 -6.56 -28.21 2.26
CA ALA A 30 -6.16 -27.39 3.40
C ALA A 30 -6.79 -27.85 4.72
N GLU A 31 -8.05 -28.29 4.68
CA GLU A 31 -8.79 -28.81 5.83
C GLU A 31 -8.52 -30.30 6.11
N ALA A 32 -7.60 -30.93 5.38
CA ALA A 32 -7.28 -32.36 5.46
C ALA A 32 -8.54 -33.25 5.39
N PHE A 33 -9.48 -32.90 4.50
CA PHE A 33 -10.71 -33.66 4.31
C PHE A 33 -10.38 -35.10 3.89
N PRO A 34 -11.12 -36.13 4.35
CA PRO A 34 -10.80 -37.53 4.03
C PRO A 34 -10.58 -37.77 2.52
N GLY A 35 -9.38 -38.25 2.16
CA GLY A 35 -8.98 -38.49 0.76
C GLY A 35 -8.34 -37.28 0.05
N PHE A 36 -8.02 -36.22 0.80
CA PHE A 36 -7.25 -35.04 0.36
C PHE A 36 -6.12 -34.77 1.36
N THR A 37 -4.91 -34.62 0.85
CA THR A 37 -3.70 -34.38 1.64
C THR A 37 -3.11 -33.01 1.35
N LEU A 38 -2.15 -32.58 2.17
CA LEU A 38 -1.39 -31.36 1.92
C LEU A 38 -0.50 -31.47 0.68
N ASP A 39 0.03 -32.65 0.38
CA ASP A 39 0.82 -32.91 -0.83
C ASP A 39 -0.05 -32.73 -2.08
N ASP A 40 -1.30 -33.20 -2.02
CA ASP A 40 -2.28 -32.97 -3.09
C ASP A 40 -2.53 -31.46 -3.33
N TYR A 41 -2.38 -30.60 -2.31
CA TYR A 41 -2.52 -29.14 -2.46
C TYR A 41 -1.44 -28.56 -3.38
N GLU A 42 -0.20 -29.03 -3.22
CA GLU A 42 0.93 -28.60 -4.06
C GLU A 42 0.75 -29.10 -5.49
N ASP A 43 0.27 -30.34 -5.65
CA ASP A 43 0.00 -30.95 -6.96
C ASP A 43 -1.04 -30.17 -7.78
N LEU A 44 -2.04 -29.56 -7.12
CA LEU A 44 -3.03 -28.70 -7.79
C LEU A 44 -2.39 -27.51 -8.52
N GLU A 45 -1.18 -27.07 -8.16
CA GLU A 45 -0.50 -25.97 -8.84
C GLU A 45 -0.06 -26.33 -10.26
N PHE A 46 0.23 -27.61 -10.52
CA PHE A 46 0.79 -28.09 -11.78
C PHE A 46 -0.25 -28.45 -12.84
N ILE A 47 -1.54 -28.51 -12.46
CA ILE A 47 -2.64 -28.73 -13.41
C ILE A 47 -2.65 -27.61 -14.47
N PRO A 48 -2.58 -27.93 -15.77
CA PRO A 48 -2.63 -26.96 -16.86
C PRO A 48 -3.87 -26.07 -16.75
N ARG A 49 -3.68 -24.75 -16.91
CA ARG A 49 -4.79 -23.79 -16.85
C ARG A 49 -5.39 -23.59 -18.24
N PRO A 50 -6.72 -23.53 -18.38
CA PRO A 50 -7.35 -23.21 -19.66
C PRO A 50 -6.92 -21.82 -20.13
N HIS A 51 -6.74 -21.67 -21.45
CA HIS A 51 -6.33 -20.42 -22.07
C HIS A 51 -7.48 -19.40 -22.01
N SER A 52 -7.46 -18.52 -21.02
CA SER A 52 -8.32 -17.33 -21.02
C SER A 52 -7.70 -16.22 -21.86
N HIS A 53 -8.49 -15.63 -22.75
CA HIS A 53 -8.13 -14.40 -23.48
C HIS A 53 -8.66 -13.14 -22.78
N ASP A 54 -9.29 -13.32 -21.62
CA ASP A 54 -9.83 -12.27 -20.79
C ASP A 54 -8.71 -11.66 -19.93
N TRP A 55 -8.10 -10.61 -20.47
CA TRP A 55 -7.05 -9.81 -19.81
C TRP A 55 -7.59 -8.50 -19.25
N ASP A 56 -8.92 -8.30 -19.30
CA ASP A 56 -9.56 -7.03 -18.99
C ASP A 56 -9.30 -6.64 -17.53
N ILE A 57 -9.18 -7.60 -16.61
CA ILE A 57 -8.79 -7.37 -15.21
C ILE A 57 -7.46 -6.63 -15.02
N TYR A 58 -6.53 -6.71 -15.98
CA TYR A 58 -5.25 -5.99 -15.94
C TYR A 58 -5.32 -4.61 -16.61
N GLN A 59 -6.41 -4.34 -17.33
CA GLN A 59 -6.76 -3.02 -17.85
C GLN A 59 -7.74 -2.29 -16.92
N GLU A 60 -8.45 -3.02 -16.06
CA GLU A 60 -9.39 -2.50 -15.08
C GLU A 60 -8.67 -1.64 -14.02
N ILE A 61 -8.92 -0.35 -14.16
CA ILE A 61 -8.35 0.72 -13.34
C ILE A 61 -8.95 0.79 -11.93
N ASP A 62 -10.09 0.14 -11.70
CA ASP A 62 -10.77 0.08 -10.41
C ASP A 62 -9.94 -0.70 -9.35
N HIS A 63 -8.97 -1.51 -9.78
CA HIS A 63 -8.04 -2.23 -8.91
C HIS A 63 -6.82 -1.41 -8.48
N VAL A 64 -6.69 -0.15 -8.94
CA VAL A 64 -5.64 0.75 -8.47
C VAL A 64 -6.10 1.39 -7.16
N LEU A 65 -5.29 1.19 -6.11
CA LEU A 65 -5.56 1.83 -4.83
C LEU A 65 -5.67 3.35 -4.98
N ASP A 66 -6.64 3.93 -4.28
CA ASP A 66 -6.80 5.37 -4.22
C ASP A 66 -5.56 6.01 -3.56
N PRO A 67 -5.17 7.24 -3.95
CA PRO A 67 -4.07 7.96 -3.29
C PRO A 67 -4.16 8.00 -1.76
N LEU A 68 -5.36 8.01 -1.17
CA LEU A 68 -5.55 7.91 0.27
C LEU A 68 -5.04 6.62 0.86
N GLU A 69 -5.47 5.50 0.28
CA GLU A 69 -5.13 4.17 0.78
C GLU A 69 -3.61 4.00 0.72
N LYS A 70 -2.99 4.51 -0.35
CA LYS A 70 -1.53 4.57 -0.49
C LYS A 70 -0.86 5.42 0.58
N SER A 71 -1.38 6.63 0.83
CA SER A 71 -0.86 7.57 1.83
C SER A 71 -0.97 6.98 3.24
N MET A 72 -2.15 6.46 3.60
CA MET A 72 -2.43 5.80 4.87
C MET A 72 -1.53 4.58 5.11
N ILE A 73 -1.39 3.68 4.13
CA ILE A 73 -0.53 2.50 4.25
C ILE A 73 0.94 2.95 4.43
N SER A 74 1.41 3.88 3.60
CA SER A 74 2.82 4.30 3.63
C SER A 74 3.17 5.03 4.93
N LYS A 75 2.33 5.97 5.37
CA LYS A 75 2.50 6.69 6.64
C LYS A 75 2.38 5.76 7.84
N GLY A 76 1.38 4.88 7.88
CA GLY A 76 1.19 3.94 8.98
C GLY A 76 2.36 2.96 9.16
N LEU A 77 2.94 2.47 8.06
CA LEU A 77 4.15 1.64 8.09
C LEU A 77 5.37 2.42 8.63
N PHE A 78 5.54 3.66 8.19
CA PHE A 78 6.63 4.53 8.65
C PHE A 78 6.48 4.87 10.14
N GLU A 79 5.28 5.26 10.58
CA GLU A 79 4.97 5.61 11.96
C GLU A 79 5.23 4.40 12.87
N MET A 80 4.68 3.23 12.54
CA MET A 80 4.90 2.03 13.34
C MET A 80 6.40 1.67 13.44
N ALA A 81 7.14 1.76 12.33
CA ALA A 81 8.59 1.52 12.34
C ALA A 81 9.33 2.52 13.24
N THR A 82 8.88 3.78 13.22
CA THR A 82 9.45 4.86 14.03
C THR A 82 9.13 4.70 15.51
N SER A 83 7.89 4.41 15.87
CA SER A 83 7.49 4.19 17.26
C SER A 83 8.19 2.98 17.87
N ILE A 84 8.38 1.89 17.11
CA ILE A 84 9.20 0.74 17.51
C ILE A 84 10.64 1.16 17.80
N ARG A 85 11.24 2.05 16.98
CA ARG A 85 12.59 2.57 17.23
C ARG A 85 12.67 3.39 18.51
N TYR A 86 11.60 4.08 18.90
CA TYR A 86 11.50 4.82 20.17
C TYR A 86 11.12 3.94 21.36
N GLY A 87 10.99 2.63 21.17
CA GLY A 87 10.77 1.66 22.26
C GLY A 87 9.30 1.30 22.50
N GLU A 88 8.38 1.72 21.63
CA GLU A 88 7.00 1.26 21.71
C GLU A 88 6.89 -0.25 21.44
N ASN A 89 6.06 -0.92 22.23
CA ASN A 89 5.85 -2.35 22.15
C ASN A 89 4.53 -2.68 21.47
N TYR A 90 4.64 -3.26 20.27
CA TYR A 90 3.50 -3.84 19.55
C TYR A 90 3.42 -5.36 19.81
N SER A 91 2.23 -5.96 19.66
CA SER A 91 2.12 -7.42 19.70
C SER A 91 2.84 -8.05 18.52
N LEU A 92 3.39 -9.24 18.68
CA LEU A 92 4.12 -9.92 17.59
C LEU A 92 3.24 -10.12 16.34
N ASN A 93 1.95 -10.40 16.54
CA ASN A 93 0.97 -10.51 15.45
C ASN A 93 0.77 -9.19 14.72
N THR A 94 0.73 -8.05 15.42
CA THR A 94 0.57 -6.73 14.81
C THR A 94 1.75 -6.38 13.91
N ILE A 95 2.97 -6.63 14.37
CA ILE A 95 4.18 -6.35 13.58
C ILE A 95 4.26 -7.29 12.37
N ARG A 96 3.91 -8.57 12.55
CA ARG A 96 3.80 -9.53 11.45
C ARG A 96 2.80 -9.06 10.40
N ASP A 97 1.60 -8.66 10.83
CA ASP A 97 0.53 -8.27 9.91
C ASP A 97 0.93 -6.99 9.13
N ALA A 98 1.58 -6.02 9.79
CA ALA A 98 2.14 -4.83 9.14
C ALA A 98 3.30 -5.15 8.18
N ALA A 99 4.19 -6.08 8.55
CA ALA A 99 5.28 -6.53 7.67
C ALA A 99 4.75 -7.23 6.40
N ILE A 100 3.69 -8.04 6.54
CA ILE A 100 3.01 -8.68 5.40
C ILE A 100 2.37 -7.63 4.49
N LEU A 101 1.65 -6.65 5.06
CA LEU A 101 1.07 -5.55 4.30
C LEU A 101 2.16 -4.78 3.56
N GLY A 102 3.22 -4.35 4.25
CA GLY A 102 4.32 -3.58 3.65
C GLY A 102 4.99 -4.32 2.50
N LEU A 103 5.34 -5.59 2.69
CA LEU A 103 5.93 -6.41 1.63
C LEU A 103 4.99 -6.56 0.43
N THR A 104 3.72 -6.86 0.67
CA THR A 104 2.74 -7.06 -0.43
C THR A 104 2.51 -5.75 -1.18
N TYR A 105 2.43 -4.63 -0.46
CA TYR A 105 2.21 -3.29 -1.00
C TYR A 105 3.36 -2.82 -1.90
N VAL A 106 4.61 -3.05 -1.53
CA VAL A 106 5.77 -2.55 -2.30
C VAL A 106 6.27 -3.49 -3.38
N THR A 107 6.09 -4.81 -3.20
CA THR A 107 6.60 -5.81 -4.15
C THR A 107 5.51 -6.42 -5.03
N GLY A 108 4.23 -6.29 -4.63
CA GLY A 108 3.13 -7.02 -5.27
C GLY A 108 3.25 -8.54 -5.10
N ALA A 109 4.01 -9.02 -4.11
CA ALA A 109 4.26 -10.44 -3.89
C ALA A 109 2.96 -11.24 -3.71
N ARG A 110 2.87 -12.38 -4.40
CA ARG A 110 1.73 -13.29 -4.22
C ARG A 110 1.82 -13.95 -2.84
N PRO A 111 0.68 -14.35 -2.24
CA PRO A 111 0.70 -15.10 -0.98
C PRO A 111 1.58 -16.35 -1.01
N ALA A 112 1.61 -17.07 -2.14
CA ALA A 112 2.48 -18.23 -2.33
C ALA A 112 3.99 -17.89 -2.34
N GLN A 113 4.37 -16.68 -2.73
CA GLN A 113 5.76 -16.21 -2.64
C GLN A 113 6.11 -15.86 -1.20
N LEU A 114 5.21 -15.18 -0.48
CA LEU A 114 5.39 -14.88 0.94
C LEU A 114 5.52 -16.15 1.79
N ALA A 115 4.77 -17.20 1.46
CA ALA A 115 4.85 -18.48 2.16
C ALA A 115 6.17 -19.23 1.98
N LYS A 116 6.92 -18.90 0.93
CA LYS A 116 8.24 -19.48 0.61
C LYS A 116 9.41 -18.64 1.12
N LEU A 117 9.16 -17.45 1.67
CA LEU A 117 10.20 -16.59 2.22
C LEU A 117 10.81 -17.23 3.47
N ALA A 118 12.13 -17.25 3.51
CA ALA A 118 12.93 -17.56 4.68
C ALA A 118 13.46 -16.26 5.30
N THR A 119 13.83 -16.32 6.58
CA THR A 119 14.37 -15.18 7.32
C THR A 119 15.61 -14.58 6.65
N LYS A 120 16.49 -15.44 6.11
CA LYS A 120 17.71 -15.04 5.38
C LYS A 120 17.46 -14.31 4.05
N ASP A 121 16.24 -14.31 3.55
CA ASP A 121 15.91 -13.63 2.29
C ASP A 121 15.82 -12.11 2.47
N LEU A 122 15.63 -11.62 3.70
CA LEU A 122 15.84 -10.22 4.04
C LEU A 122 17.34 -9.95 4.13
N ARG A 123 17.83 -8.98 3.36
CA ARG A 123 19.23 -8.56 3.34
C ARG A 123 19.38 -7.12 3.78
N ILE A 124 20.50 -6.87 4.45
CA ILE A 124 21.00 -5.53 4.73
C ILE A 124 22.09 -5.25 3.70
N ASP A 125 21.81 -4.38 2.75
CA ASP A 125 22.75 -4.08 1.66
C ASP A 125 23.86 -3.13 2.13
N THR A 126 23.48 -2.10 2.89
CA THR A 126 24.41 -1.09 3.38
C THR A 126 23.88 -0.47 4.66
N ARG A 127 24.79 -0.11 5.57
CA ARG A 127 24.50 0.66 6.77
C ARG A 127 25.43 1.85 6.81
N ASN A 128 24.87 3.05 6.88
CA ASN A 128 25.64 4.26 7.12
C ASN A 128 25.86 4.40 8.65
N PRO A 129 27.10 4.39 9.15
CA PRO A 129 27.39 4.48 10.57
C PRO A 129 27.14 5.88 11.16
N GLU A 130 27.22 6.94 10.35
CA GLU A 130 27.05 8.33 10.77
C GLU A 130 25.56 8.70 10.87
N THR A 131 24.78 8.37 9.84
CA THR A 131 23.34 8.72 9.79
C THR A 131 22.45 7.63 10.38
N GLY A 132 22.99 6.42 10.59
CA GLY A 132 22.21 5.26 11.02
C GLY A 132 21.28 4.68 9.96
N LEU A 133 21.27 5.23 8.73
CA LEU A 133 20.43 4.76 7.63
C LEU A 133 20.83 3.35 7.17
N ILE A 134 19.83 2.50 6.98
CA ILE A 134 20.01 1.10 6.55
C ILE A 134 19.24 0.89 5.25
N ARG A 135 19.93 0.35 4.23
CA ARG A 135 19.32 -0.09 2.98
C ARG A 135 19.00 -1.58 3.07
N TYR A 136 17.79 -1.94 2.72
CA TYR A 136 17.32 -3.32 2.74
C TYR A 136 16.94 -3.80 1.34
N SER A 137 17.14 -5.09 1.12
CA SER A 137 16.63 -5.80 -0.04
C SER A 137 15.99 -7.13 0.37
N LEU A 138 15.15 -7.65 -0.52
CA LEU A 138 14.45 -8.91 -0.37
C LEU A 138 14.75 -9.83 -1.56
N LEU A 139 15.10 -11.07 -1.28
CA LEU A 139 15.20 -12.14 -2.26
C LEU A 139 13.87 -12.90 -2.39
N LEU A 140 12.96 -12.35 -3.18
CA LEU A 140 11.61 -12.89 -3.36
C LEU A 140 11.64 -14.16 -4.24
N PRO A 141 11.16 -15.32 -3.76
CA PRO A 141 11.10 -16.53 -4.57
C PRO A 141 10.06 -16.39 -5.69
N TYR A 142 10.32 -17.00 -6.84
CA TYR A 142 9.31 -17.10 -7.90
C TYR A 142 8.20 -18.08 -7.48
N ALA A 143 6.98 -17.80 -7.95
CA ALA A 143 5.84 -18.71 -7.85
C ALA A 143 5.24 -18.96 -9.23
N LYS A 144 4.44 -20.05 -9.35
CA LYS A 144 3.72 -20.43 -10.58
C LYS A 144 4.63 -20.49 -11.83
N GLN A 145 5.85 -20.99 -11.66
CA GLN A 145 6.79 -21.21 -12.76
C GLN A 145 6.52 -22.55 -13.42
N ARG A 146 6.66 -22.63 -14.75
CA ARG A 146 6.53 -23.89 -15.50
C ARG A 146 7.58 -24.93 -15.11
N ARG A 147 8.72 -24.48 -14.57
CA ARG A 147 9.81 -25.32 -14.06
C ARG A 147 10.13 -24.90 -12.64
N VAL A 148 10.51 -25.86 -11.80
CA VAL A 148 11.02 -25.58 -10.45
C VAL A 148 12.32 -24.78 -10.60
N THR A 149 12.36 -23.60 -9.97
CA THR A 149 13.54 -22.73 -9.96
C THR A 149 13.90 -22.37 -8.52
N THR A 150 15.19 -22.34 -8.24
CA THR A 150 15.75 -21.82 -6.98
C THR A 150 16.15 -20.35 -7.11
N GLU A 151 16.02 -19.77 -8.30
CA GLU A 151 16.27 -18.35 -8.53
C GLU A 151 15.29 -17.49 -7.72
N ARG A 152 15.78 -16.31 -7.34
CA ARG A 152 15.04 -15.36 -6.52
C ARG A 152 15.21 -13.98 -7.13
N LEU A 153 14.13 -13.24 -7.13
CA LEU A 153 14.08 -11.86 -7.58
C LEU A 153 14.68 -10.97 -6.48
N PHE A 154 15.68 -10.16 -6.82
CA PHE A 154 16.28 -9.20 -5.91
C PHE A 154 15.51 -7.87 -5.99
N LEU A 155 14.87 -7.48 -4.89
CA LEU A 155 14.09 -6.24 -4.81
C LEU A 155 14.61 -5.36 -3.68
N ALA A 156 14.93 -4.10 -3.96
CA ALA A 156 15.12 -3.11 -2.92
C ALA A 156 13.78 -2.82 -2.24
N ILE A 157 13.77 -2.71 -0.91
CA ILE A 157 12.57 -2.39 -0.14
C ILE A 157 12.78 -1.13 0.71
N PRO A 158 11.73 -0.34 0.98
CA PRO A 158 11.81 0.81 1.88
C PRO A 158 12.38 0.44 3.26
N ALA A 159 13.12 1.38 3.86
CA ALA A 159 13.87 1.15 5.09
C ALA A 159 12.98 0.83 6.29
N GLU A 160 11.79 1.41 6.32
CA GLU A 160 10.76 1.26 7.33
C GLU A 160 10.24 -0.18 7.34
N ILE A 161 9.97 -0.73 6.15
CA ILE A 161 9.50 -2.11 5.98
C ILE A 161 10.62 -3.09 6.36
N GLY A 162 11.85 -2.83 5.90
CA GLY A 162 13.02 -3.64 6.30
C GLY A 162 13.24 -3.64 7.81
N ALA A 163 13.09 -2.49 8.47
CA ALA A 163 13.18 -2.35 9.92
C ALA A 163 12.06 -3.11 10.66
N LEU A 164 10.81 -3.04 10.18
CA LEU A 164 9.68 -3.79 10.74
C LEU A 164 9.91 -5.31 10.66
N ILE A 165 10.33 -5.82 9.50
CA ILE A 165 10.60 -7.24 9.31
C ILE A 165 11.75 -7.68 10.21
N ARG A 166 12.84 -6.90 10.27
CA ARG A 166 13.98 -7.20 11.13
C ARG A 166 13.58 -7.24 12.60
N HIS A 167 12.83 -6.26 13.06
CA HIS A 167 12.34 -6.23 14.44
C HIS A 167 11.41 -7.41 14.76
N TYR A 168 10.57 -7.82 13.80
CA TYR A 168 9.77 -9.03 13.91
C TYR A 168 10.63 -10.30 14.02
N ILE A 169 11.65 -10.46 13.16
CA ILE A 169 12.60 -11.58 13.19
C ILE A 169 13.29 -11.69 14.55
N GLU A 170 13.79 -10.57 15.06
CA GLU A 170 14.49 -10.50 16.35
C GLU A 170 13.56 -10.89 17.51
N ARG A 171 12.33 -10.37 17.54
CA ARG A 171 11.36 -10.65 18.59
C ARG A 171 10.75 -12.05 18.53
N ALA A 172 10.54 -12.58 17.33
CA ALA A 172 10.08 -13.95 17.12
C ALA A 172 11.21 -15.00 17.25
N GLN A 173 12.47 -14.55 17.38
CA GLN A 173 13.66 -15.40 17.46
C GLN A 173 13.75 -16.36 16.26
N LEU A 174 13.43 -15.87 15.05
CA LEU A 174 13.42 -16.70 13.86
C LEU A 174 14.85 -17.09 13.45
N LYS A 175 15.01 -18.35 13.08
CA LYS A 175 16.28 -18.86 12.54
C LYS A 175 16.46 -18.42 11.09
N PRO A 176 17.69 -18.16 10.62
CA PRO A 176 17.96 -17.71 9.25
C PRO A 176 17.32 -18.59 8.15
N ASP A 177 17.40 -19.91 8.30
CA ASP A 177 16.79 -20.87 7.35
C ASP A 177 15.31 -21.17 7.63
N GLY A 178 14.76 -20.65 8.73
CA GLY A 178 13.35 -20.77 9.08
C GLY A 178 12.48 -19.88 8.19
N LYS A 179 11.21 -20.25 8.04
CA LYS A 179 10.22 -19.44 7.34
C LYS A 179 10.11 -18.05 7.98
N LEU A 180 10.04 -17.04 7.14
CA LEU A 180 9.81 -15.66 7.58
C LEU A 180 8.39 -15.50 8.12
N PHE A 181 7.39 -16.11 7.48
CA PHE A 181 6.02 -16.08 7.94
C PHE A 181 5.45 -17.49 7.98
N GLU A 182 4.75 -17.83 9.05
CA GLU A 182 3.99 -19.07 9.11
C GLU A 182 2.54 -18.85 8.68
N PHE A 183 2.21 -19.41 7.52
CA PHE A 183 0.87 -19.50 7.01
C PHE A 183 0.47 -20.96 7.06
N SER A 184 -0.29 -21.35 8.09
CA SER A 184 -0.66 -22.74 8.39
C SER A 184 -1.09 -23.53 7.14
N HIS A 185 -2.36 -23.45 6.74
CA HIS A 185 -2.93 -24.26 5.65
C HIS A 185 -3.32 -23.42 4.42
N SER A 186 -3.37 -22.09 4.53
CA SER A 186 -3.78 -21.22 3.42
C SER A 186 -3.09 -19.86 3.44
N ALA A 187 -1.97 -19.75 2.71
CA ALA A 187 -1.28 -18.47 2.53
C ALA A 187 -2.21 -17.33 2.05
N PRO A 188 -3.08 -17.52 1.04
CA PRO A 188 -4.00 -16.46 0.63
C PRO A 188 -4.90 -15.95 1.76
N PHE A 189 -5.50 -16.85 2.54
CA PHE A 189 -6.39 -16.46 3.64
C PHE A 189 -5.64 -15.65 4.72
N TYR A 190 -4.48 -16.15 5.16
CA TYR A 190 -3.72 -15.48 6.21
C TYR A 190 -3.14 -14.14 5.75
N VAL A 191 -2.68 -14.04 4.50
CA VAL A 191 -2.17 -12.79 3.94
C VAL A 191 -3.30 -11.76 3.81
N SER A 192 -4.47 -12.14 3.28
CA SER A 192 -5.62 -11.23 3.24
C SER A 192 -6.04 -10.76 4.63
N LYS A 193 -6.12 -11.69 5.60
CA LYS A 193 -6.47 -11.36 6.99
C LYS A 193 -5.44 -10.42 7.65
N ALA A 194 -4.15 -10.63 7.38
CA ALA A 194 -3.09 -9.76 7.86
C ALA A 194 -3.19 -8.35 7.26
N ILE A 195 -3.42 -8.26 5.94
CA ILE A 195 -3.63 -6.99 5.23
C ILE A 195 -4.82 -6.23 5.82
N SER A 196 -6.00 -6.84 5.92
CA SER A 196 -7.19 -6.15 6.47
C SER A 196 -6.97 -5.65 7.90
N LYS A 197 -6.27 -6.42 8.74
CA LYS A 197 -5.95 -6.02 10.12
C LYS A 197 -4.97 -4.86 10.19
N ALA A 198 -3.91 -4.91 9.38
CA ALA A 198 -2.91 -3.85 9.33
C ALA A 198 -3.50 -2.55 8.77
N ILE A 199 -4.35 -2.64 7.73
CA ILE A 199 -5.06 -1.48 7.19
C ILE A 199 -6.01 -0.88 8.23
N LEU A 200 -6.79 -1.72 8.93
CA LEU A 200 -7.66 -1.23 10.00
C LEU A 200 -6.87 -0.50 11.09
N ARG A 201 -5.70 -1.03 11.49
CA ARG A 201 -4.80 -0.40 12.47
C ARG A 201 -4.34 0.98 12.01
N PHE A 202 -4.05 1.14 10.73
CA PHE A 202 -3.61 2.40 10.13
C PHE A 202 -4.76 3.35 9.78
N SER A 203 -6.01 2.90 9.89
CA SER A 203 -7.18 3.72 9.60
C SER A 203 -7.48 4.72 10.74
N PRO A 204 -8.27 5.77 10.50
CA PRO A 204 -8.67 6.71 11.54
C PRO A 204 -9.30 6.02 12.78
N PRO A 205 -9.08 6.55 14.01
CA PRO A 205 -9.67 5.99 15.23
C PRO A 205 -11.20 5.84 15.18
N ASP A 206 -11.90 6.77 14.54
CA ASP A 206 -13.36 6.73 14.40
C ASP A 206 -13.82 5.55 13.54
N TYR A 207 -13.09 5.27 12.45
CA TYR A 207 -13.37 4.10 11.60
C TYR A 207 -13.05 2.80 12.34
N GLN A 208 -11.93 2.74 13.08
CA GLN A 208 -11.61 1.60 13.94
C GLN A 208 -12.72 1.32 14.95
N ALA A 209 -13.25 2.37 15.58
CA ALA A 209 -14.33 2.27 16.56
C ALA A 209 -15.65 1.83 15.90
N ALA A 210 -15.98 2.34 14.71
CA ALA A 210 -17.17 1.94 13.96
C ALA A 210 -17.12 0.46 13.56
N VAL A 211 -15.96 -0.03 13.09
CA VAL A 211 -15.76 -1.46 12.79
C VAL A 211 -15.90 -2.30 14.07
N ALA A 212 -15.34 -1.86 15.19
CA ALA A 212 -15.45 -2.56 16.47
C ALA A 212 -16.90 -2.66 16.98
N ARG A 213 -17.75 -1.66 16.69
CA ARG A 213 -19.19 -1.66 16.99
C ARG A 213 -20.04 -2.44 15.97
N GLY A 214 -19.44 -2.91 14.87
CA GLY A 214 -20.15 -3.58 13.78
C GLY A 214 -20.96 -2.62 12.89
N GLU A 215 -20.71 -1.31 13.00
CA GLU A 215 -21.37 -0.26 12.21
C GLU A 215 -20.70 -0.07 10.84
N ALA A 216 -19.45 -0.51 10.70
CA ALA A 216 -18.68 -0.47 9.46
C ALA A 216 -18.05 -1.84 9.15
N ALA A 217 -17.92 -2.15 7.85
CA ALA A 217 -17.24 -3.36 7.39
C ALA A 217 -15.72 -3.22 7.48
N LEU A 218 -15.02 -4.36 7.57
CA LEU A 218 -13.55 -4.41 7.50
C LEU A 218 -13.04 -3.95 6.12
N PRO A 219 -11.80 -3.43 6.06
CA PRO A 219 -11.16 -3.10 4.78
C PRO A 219 -11.09 -4.31 3.84
N THR A 220 -11.51 -4.11 2.59
CA THR A 220 -11.63 -5.16 1.57
C THR A 220 -10.41 -5.31 0.66
N ILE A 221 -9.34 -4.55 0.89
CA ILE A 221 -8.11 -4.61 0.07
C ILE A 221 -7.50 -6.01 0.17
N THR A 222 -7.32 -6.63 -0.99
CA THR A 222 -6.77 -7.99 -1.13
C THR A 222 -5.31 -7.96 -1.60
N PRO A 223 -4.56 -9.08 -1.44
CA PRO A 223 -3.22 -9.21 -2.01
C PRO A 223 -3.20 -9.04 -3.53
N THR A 224 -4.32 -9.33 -4.21
CA THR A 224 -4.47 -9.14 -5.65
C THR A 224 -4.52 -7.65 -5.96
N ASP A 225 -5.35 -6.88 -5.26
CA ASP A 225 -5.45 -5.42 -5.46
C ASP A 225 -4.09 -4.74 -5.26
N LEU A 226 -3.36 -5.10 -4.21
CA LEU A 226 -2.00 -4.59 -3.97
C LEU A 226 -1.04 -4.92 -5.12
N ARG A 227 -1.15 -6.11 -5.71
CA ARG A 227 -0.32 -6.54 -6.84
C ARG A 227 -0.66 -5.79 -8.13
N HIS A 228 -1.95 -5.60 -8.42
CA HIS A 228 -2.39 -4.81 -9.57
C HIS A 228 -1.99 -3.35 -9.40
N ASN A 229 -2.12 -2.81 -8.19
CA ASN A 229 -1.64 -1.48 -7.84
C ASN A 229 -0.13 -1.31 -8.12
N VAL A 230 0.71 -2.28 -7.78
CA VAL A 230 2.15 -2.23 -8.12
C VAL A 230 2.36 -2.23 -9.64
N GLY A 231 1.66 -3.10 -10.36
CA GLY A 231 1.75 -3.17 -11.83
C GLY A 231 1.37 -1.86 -12.51
N HIS A 232 0.21 -1.29 -12.14
CA HIS A 232 -0.24 0.00 -12.66
C HIS A 232 0.63 1.17 -12.19
N SER A 233 1.12 1.17 -10.94
CA SER A 233 1.99 2.25 -10.44
C SER A 233 3.31 2.29 -11.20
N LEU A 234 3.91 1.14 -11.50
CA LEU A 234 5.10 1.06 -12.33
C LEU A 234 4.83 1.52 -13.76
N ALA A 235 3.69 1.16 -14.35
CA ALA A 235 3.28 1.63 -15.67
C ALA A 235 3.07 3.15 -15.71
N MET A 236 2.40 3.73 -14.70
CA MET A 236 2.20 5.17 -14.54
C MET A 236 3.51 5.93 -14.32
N GLN A 237 4.52 5.30 -13.72
CA GLN A 237 5.89 5.82 -13.61
C GLN A 237 6.69 5.64 -14.92
N GLY A 238 6.04 5.16 -15.97
CA GLY A 238 6.61 4.97 -17.30
C GLY A 238 7.44 3.70 -17.45
N GLY A 239 7.38 2.77 -16.50
CA GLY A 239 8.13 1.51 -16.53
C GLY A 239 7.87 0.70 -17.80
N SER A 240 8.92 0.08 -18.34
CA SER A 240 8.84 -0.83 -19.49
C SER A 240 8.12 -2.12 -19.14
N ALA A 241 7.61 -2.83 -20.15
CA ALA A 241 6.95 -4.12 -19.94
C ALA A 241 7.91 -5.14 -19.31
N GLU A 242 9.20 -5.07 -19.64
CA GLU A 242 10.28 -5.89 -19.10
C GLU A 242 10.52 -5.59 -17.61
N GLU A 243 10.62 -4.32 -17.23
CA GLU A 243 10.78 -3.91 -15.82
C GLU A 243 9.59 -4.35 -14.97
N ILE A 244 8.36 -4.09 -15.44
CA ILE A 244 7.13 -4.47 -14.75
C ILE A 244 7.05 -5.99 -14.60
N ALA A 245 7.31 -6.73 -15.69
CA ALA A 245 7.31 -8.19 -15.65
C ALA A 245 8.37 -8.73 -14.70
N HIS A 246 9.56 -8.14 -14.69
CA HIS A 246 10.65 -8.53 -13.79
C HIS A 246 10.26 -8.33 -12.32
N ILE A 247 9.80 -7.13 -11.93
CA ILE A 247 9.40 -6.81 -10.55
C ILE A 247 8.24 -7.70 -10.08
N LEU A 248 7.27 -7.96 -10.96
CA LEU A 248 6.14 -8.83 -10.65
C LEU A 248 6.49 -10.33 -10.71
N GLY A 249 7.70 -10.69 -11.16
CA GLY A 249 8.12 -12.08 -11.33
C GLY A 249 7.32 -12.84 -12.40
N HIS A 250 6.93 -12.14 -13.47
CA HIS A 250 6.28 -12.72 -14.65
C HIS A 250 7.32 -13.25 -15.65
N THR A 251 7.01 -14.39 -16.25
CA THR A 251 7.80 -14.96 -17.36
C THR A 251 7.38 -14.41 -18.72
N SER A 252 6.17 -13.84 -18.81
CA SER A 252 5.63 -13.24 -20.03
C SER A 252 5.41 -11.74 -19.83
N LEU A 253 5.64 -10.98 -20.90
CA LEU A 253 5.37 -9.54 -20.96
C LEU A 253 3.88 -9.22 -21.19
N THR A 254 3.04 -10.22 -21.50
CA THR A 254 1.63 -10.00 -21.87
C THR A 254 0.89 -9.19 -20.81
N VAL A 255 0.92 -9.62 -19.55
CA VAL A 255 0.24 -8.91 -18.45
C VAL A 255 0.80 -7.49 -18.25
N ALA A 256 2.13 -7.33 -18.35
CA ALA A 256 2.76 -6.03 -18.18
C ALA A 256 2.32 -5.03 -19.26
N LYS A 257 2.15 -5.48 -20.51
CA LYS A 257 1.61 -4.65 -21.60
C LYS A 257 0.20 -4.16 -21.31
N TYR A 258 -0.65 -4.99 -20.70
CA TYR A 258 -2.01 -4.58 -20.34
C TYR A 258 -2.05 -3.51 -19.25
N TYR A 259 -1.16 -3.56 -18.25
CA TYR A 259 -1.01 -2.46 -17.30
C TYR A 259 -0.62 -1.15 -18.01
N ILE A 260 0.30 -1.20 -18.98
CA ILE A 260 0.73 -0.03 -19.75
C ILE A 260 -0.42 0.53 -20.59
N LEU A 261 -1.24 -0.32 -21.22
CA LEU A 261 -2.40 0.10 -22.00
C LEU A 261 -3.45 0.86 -21.17
N ALA A 262 -3.56 0.56 -19.87
CA ALA A 262 -4.45 1.26 -18.95
C ALA A 262 -3.97 2.67 -18.55
N THR A 263 -2.68 2.98 -18.75
CA THR A 263 -2.02 4.22 -18.30
C THR A 263 -2.78 5.50 -18.71
N PRO A 264 -3.26 5.68 -19.96
CA PRO A 264 -3.97 6.89 -20.35
C PRO A 264 -5.30 7.08 -19.60
N ALA A 265 -6.04 5.98 -19.38
CA ALA A 265 -7.28 6.01 -18.63
C ALA A 265 -7.03 6.33 -17.15
N LEU A 266 -5.98 5.76 -16.56
CA LEU A 266 -5.53 6.06 -15.20
C LEU A 266 -5.09 7.52 -15.04
N ALA A 267 -4.33 8.05 -16.01
CA ALA A 267 -3.91 9.44 -16.01
C ALA A 267 -5.12 10.38 -16.06
N LEU A 268 -6.15 10.05 -16.86
CA LEU A 268 -7.37 10.83 -16.95
C LEU A 268 -8.23 10.72 -15.68
N ILE A 269 -8.35 9.55 -15.06
CA ILE A 269 -9.04 9.38 -13.78
C ILE A 269 -8.32 10.15 -12.68
N ARG A 270 -7.00 10.03 -12.61
CA ARG A 270 -6.18 10.81 -11.69
C ARG A 270 -6.41 12.30 -11.91
N ALA A 271 -6.34 12.81 -13.13
CA ALA A 271 -6.62 14.22 -13.43
C ALA A 271 -8.05 14.66 -13.06
N LYS A 272 -9.07 13.80 -13.26
CA LYS A 272 -10.46 14.08 -12.87
C LYS A 272 -10.68 14.06 -11.36
N ALA A 273 -10.12 13.06 -10.67
CA ALA A 273 -10.17 12.94 -9.21
C ALA A 273 -9.43 14.12 -8.55
N LEU A 274 -8.29 14.53 -9.12
CA LEU A 274 -7.55 15.71 -8.71
C LEU A 274 -8.28 17.02 -9.06
N GLY A 275 -9.15 17.04 -10.08
CA GLY A 275 -9.63 18.29 -10.67
C GLY A 275 -11.09 18.69 -10.45
N THR A 276 -12.05 17.80 -10.12
CA THR A 276 -13.48 18.16 -10.39
C THR A 276 -14.59 17.62 -9.48
N ASN A 277 -14.38 16.68 -8.55
CA ASN A 277 -15.49 16.15 -7.75
C ASN A 277 -15.46 16.63 -6.28
N PRO A 278 -16.23 17.67 -5.91
CA PRO A 278 -16.27 18.21 -4.54
C PRO A 278 -16.88 17.24 -3.51
N VAL A 279 -17.72 16.29 -3.93
CA VAL A 279 -18.27 15.26 -3.03
C VAL A 279 -17.17 14.25 -2.66
N TRP A 280 -16.36 13.86 -3.64
CA TRP A 280 -15.20 12.99 -3.42
C TRP A 280 -14.15 13.67 -2.56
N GLN A 281 -13.77 14.92 -2.89
CA GLN A 281 -12.81 15.71 -2.11
C GLN A 281 -13.21 15.86 -0.63
N ASN A 282 -14.50 16.03 -0.34
CA ASN A 282 -15.03 16.11 1.02
C ASN A 282 -15.02 14.76 1.76
N MET A 283 -15.40 13.66 1.11
CA MET A 283 -15.33 12.31 1.71
C MET A 283 -13.89 11.87 2.01
N VAL A 284 -12.99 12.12 1.05
CA VAL A 284 -11.54 11.88 1.13
C VAL A 284 -10.93 12.67 2.29
N ALA A 285 -11.29 13.94 2.42
CA ALA A 285 -10.67 14.79 3.40
C ALA A 285 -11.09 14.46 4.85
N MET A 286 -12.27 13.87 5.08
CA MET A 286 -12.67 13.34 6.39
C MET A 286 -11.88 12.10 6.84
N MET A 287 -11.26 11.36 5.91
CA MET A 287 -10.46 10.16 6.22
C MET A 287 -8.96 10.47 6.43
N LEU A 288 -8.48 11.62 5.95
CA LEU A 288 -7.05 11.97 5.95
C LEU A 288 -6.60 12.77 7.16
N THR A 289 -7.42 13.72 7.59
CA THR A 289 -7.15 14.55 8.77
C THR A 289 -8.32 14.42 9.71
N GLY A 290 -8.10 14.73 10.98
CA GLY A 290 -9.22 14.79 11.91
C GLY A 290 -10.13 15.99 11.70
N GLU A 291 -10.94 16.21 12.71
CA GLU A 291 -11.95 17.25 12.84
C GLU A 291 -11.40 18.64 12.50
N LEU A 292 -12.23 19.47 11.87
CA LEU A 292 -11.93 20.90 11.74
C LEU A 292 -12.13 21.55 13.12
N THR A 293 -11.29 22.52 13.47
CA THR A 293 -11.40 23.27 14.73
C THR A 293 -11.08 24.74 14.51
N SER A 294 -11.44 25.61 15.45
CA SER A 294 -10.98 27.01 15.43
C SER A 294 -9.58 27.10 16.02
N SER A 295 -8.73 27.98 15.49
CA SER A 295 -7.43 28.26 16.10
C SER A 295 -7.55 28.74 17.55
N THR A 296 -8.66 29.37 17.94
CA THR A 296 -8.91 29.83 19.32
C THR A 296 -9.30 28.71 20.28
N GLU A 297 -9.90 27.64 19.77
CA GLU A 297 -10.34 26.49 20.57
C GLU A 297 -9.20 25.49 20.78
N TRP A 298 -8.19 25.51 19.93
CA TRP A 298 -7.05 24.60 20.00
C TRP A 298 -6.06 24.95 21.10
N GLN A 299 -5.90 24.04 22.06
CA GLN A 299 -4.98 24.16 23.20
C GLN A 299 -3.71 23.29 23.05
N GLY A 300 -3.62 22.47 21.99
CA GLY A 300 -2.49 21.57 21.76
C GLY A 300 -1.34 22.23 20.97
N GLN A 301 -0.39 21.40 20.52
CA GLN A 301 0.70 21.85 19.65
C GLN A 301 0.13 22.37 18.32
N ARG A 302 0.58 23.56 17.92
CA ARG A 302 0.25 24.14 16.61
C ARG A 302 1.29 23.72 15.59
N VAL A 303 0.83 23.45 14.37
CA VAL A 303 1.69 23.12 13.24
C VAL A 303 2.37 24.39 12.74
N VAL A 304 3.69 24.33 12.56
CA VAL A 304 4.49 25.42 12.01
C VAL A 304 5.60 24.86 11.13
N GLY A 305 5.87 25.49 9.99
CA GLY A 305 6.93 25.00 9.10
C GLY A 305 7.13 25.87 7.88
N ILE A 306 8.21 25.62 7.16
CA ILE A 306 8.60 26.36 5.95
C ILE A 306 8.29 25.52 4.72
N VAL A 307 7.59 26.11 3.76
CA VAL A 307 7.37 25.56 2.41
C VAL A 307 7.84 26.60 1.41
N GLY A 308 8.75 26.22 0.52
CA GLY A 308 9.49 27.15 -0.33
C GLY A 308 10.25 28.17 0.50
N ASP A 309 9.94 29.44 0.27
CA ASP A 309 10.51 30.62 0.92
C ASP A 309 9.58 31.24 1.97
N GLN A 310 8.48 30.57 2.35
CA GLN A 310 7.47 31.11 3.25
C GLN A 310 7.31 30.27 4.53
N LEU A 311 7.21 30.97 5.67
CA LEU A 311 6.83 30.38 6.95
C LEU A 311 5.30 30.32 7.03
N HIS A 312 4.78 29.13 7.30
CA HIS A 312 3.36 28.87 7.51
C HIS A 312 3.14 28.49 8.97
N ASP A 313 2.35 29.29 9.69
CA ASP A 313 1.92 29.05 11.06
C ASP A 313 0.41 29.24 11.19
N GLY A 314 -0.18 28.75 12.30
CA GLY A 314 -1.62 28.93 12.55
C GLY A 314 -2.54 28.23 11.55
N ILE A 315 -2.04 27.27 10.76
CA ILE A 315 -2.82 26.51 9.78
C ILE A 315 -3.57 25.33 10.41
N GLY A 316 -3.14 24.86 11.58
CA GLY A 316 -3.76 23.73 12.23
C GLY A 316 -3.06 23.28 13.50
N GLY A 317 -3.66 22.29 14.15
CA GLY A 317 -3.17 21.65 15.35
C GLY A 317 -2.74 20.21 15.11
N CYS A 318 -1.83 19.70 15.95
CA CYS A 318 -1.45 18.30 15.96
C CYS A 318 -1.98 17.62 17.23
N SER A 319 -2.87 16.64 17.08
CA SER A 319 -3.44 15.86 18.18
C SER A 319 -2.55 14.68 18.61
N ARG A 320 -1.31 14.64 18.12
CA ARG A 320 -0.34 13.61 18.49
C ARG A 320 0.11 13.81 19.93
N ASP A 321 0.15 12.71 20.68
CA ASP A 321 0.54 12.67 22.09
C ASP A 321 1.83 11.84 22.34
N ASP A 322 2.32 11.11 21.33
CA ASP A 322 3.43 10.16 21.43
C ASP A 322 4.84 10.74 21.14
N GLY A 323 5.00 12.07 21.13
CA GLY A 323 6.30 12.75 21.02
C GLY A 323 6.46 13.66 19.80
N GLU A 324 7.71 13.98 19.44
CA GLU A 324 8.03 14.85 18.29
C GLU A 324 7.62 14.21 16.95
N CYS A 325 7.08 15.02 16.04
CA CYS A 325 6.68 14.56 14.71
C CYS A 325 7.91 14.09 13.91
N PRO A 326 7.92 12.86 13.36
CA PRO A 326 9.04 12.38 12.56
C PRO A 326 8.93 12.81 11.09
N PHE A 327 7.90 13.56 10.72
CA PHE A 327 7.63 14.02 9.36
C PHE A 327 7.84 15.53 9.24
N CYS A 328 8.01 15.99 8.00
CA CYS A 328 8.09 17.41 7.71
C CYS A 328 6.73 18.08 7.99
N GLU A 329 6.68 18.86 9.08
CA GLU A 329 5.51 19.65 9.45
C GLU A 329 5.07 20.58 8.31
N VAL A 330 3.79 20.98 8.32
CA VAL A 330 3.08 21.61 7.20
C VAL A 330 2.88 20.65 6.01
N ARG A 331 3.96 20.14 5.39
CA ARG A 331 3.90 19.32 4.17
C ARG A 331 3.14 18.01 4.36
N CYS A 332 3.49 17.28 5.41
CA CYS A 332 2.92 15.95 5.65
C CYS A 332 1.61 16.00 6.44
N CYS A 333 1.28 17.17 7.02
CA CYS A 333 0.13 17.36 7.91
C CYS A 333 -1.21 17.22 7.20
N TYR A 334 -1.36 17.72 5.97
CA TYR A 334 -2.64 17.71 5.25
C TYR A 334 -3.16 16.32 4.89
N GLY A 335 -2.32 15.29 4.94
CA GLY A 335 -2.72 13.88 4.86
C GLY A 335 -2.46 13.09 6.14
N CYS A 336 -2.29 13.74 7.29
CA CYS A 336 -1.98 13.10 8.56
C CYS A 336 -3.23 13.00 9.45
N LEU A 337 -3.49 11.81 10.00
CA LEU A 337 -4.66 11.52 10.85
C LEU A 337 -4.71 12.36 12.13
N TYR A 338 -3.55 12.77 12.64
CA TYR A 338 -3.42 13.60 13.84
C TYR A 338 -3.60 15.09 13.55
N TYR A 339 -3.60 15.50 12.28
CA TYR A 339 -3.77 16.90 11.93
C TYR A 339 -5.23 17.34 12.15
N ARG A 340 -5.40 18.51 12.75
CA ARG A 340 -6.69 19.19 12.97
C ARG A 340 -6.63 20.54 12.27
N PRO A 341 -7.15 20.64 11.03
CA PRO A 341 -7.07 21.89 10.27
C PRO A 341 -7.86 23.01 10.96
N PHE A 342 -7.29 24.22 10.99
CA PHE A 342 -7.96 25.38 11.54
C PHE A 342 -8.89 26.02 10.51
N THR A 343 -10.15 26.22 10.87
CA THR A 343 -11.16 26.85 10.01
C THR A 343 -10.82 28.29 9.60
N ASP A 344 -9.95 28.94 10.37
CA ASP A 344 -9.40 30.29 10.18
C ASP A 344 -7.94 30.30 9.71
N GLY A 345 -7.35 29.14 9.38
CA GLY A 345 -5.97 29.03 8.88
C GLY A 345 -5.83 29.42 7.41
N ASP A 346 -4.69 30.02 7.04
CA ASP A 346 -4.37 30.38 5.64
C ASP A 346 -3.84 29.18 4.84
N HIS A 347 -4.73 28.23 4.58
CA HIS A 347 -4.43 27.05 3.77
C HIS A 347 -4.13 27.38 2.30
N GLN A 348 -4.61 28.53 1.81
CA GLN A 348 -4.42 28.96 0.43
C GLN A 348 -2.96 29.35 0.17
N ALA A 349 -2.33 30.08 1.11
CA ALA A 349 -0.91 30.39 1.04
C ALA A 349 -0.01 29.13 1.02
N VAL A 350 -0.38 28.09 1.78
CA VAL A 350 0.32 26.80 1.74
C VAL A 350 0.20 26.16 0.35
N LEU A 351 -1.00 26.14 -0.23
CA LEU A 351 -1.22 25.58 -1.57
C LEU A 351 -0.36 26.29 -2.62
N GLU A 352 -0.33 27.62 -2.60
CA GLU A 352 0.48 28.43 -3.52
C GLU A 352 1.97 28.13 -3.40
N SER A 353 2.46 27.95 -2.17
CA SER A 353 3.85 27.56 -1.90
C SER A 353 4.18 26.18 -2.48
N VAL A 354 3.29 25.19 -2.32
CA VAL A 354 3.49 23.83 -2.87
C VAL A 354 3.38 23.81 -4.40
N VAL A 355 2.49 24.61 -4.99
CA VAL A 355 2.36 24.75 -6.45
C VAL A 355 3.65 25.28 -7.08
N LYS A 356 4.20 26.36 -6.51
CA LYS A 356 5.49 26.93 -6.94
C LYS A 356 6.61 25.90 -6.96
N GLU A 357 6.71 25.07 -5.93
CA GLU A 357 7.73 24.01 -5.87
C GLU A 357 7.54 22.90 -6.91
N VAL A 358 6.29 22.55 -7.24
CA VAL A 358 6.03 21.57 -8.30
C VAL A 358 6.48 22.11 -9.65
N ASP A 359 6.17 23.37 -9.94
CA ASP A 359 6.62 24.01 -11.19
C ASP A 359 8.15 24.07 -11.28
N GLU A 360 8.83 24.39 -10.16
CA GLU A 360 10.29 24.36 -10.06
C GLU A 360 10.85 22.93 -10.27
N LEU A 361 10.24 21.91 -9.67
CA LEU A 361 10.63 20.50 -9.84
C LEU A 361 10.45 20.01 -11.28
N ILE A 362 9.36 20.40 -11.94
CA ILE A 362 9.11 20.08 -13.36
C ILE A 362 10.18 20.72 -14.23
N SER A 363 10.43 22.02 -14.05
CA SER A 363 11.46 22.77 -14.79
C SER A 363 12.85 22.14 -14.66
N ILE A 364 13.24 21.76 -13.43
CA ILE A 364 14.51 21.06 -13.19
C ILE A 364 14.52 19.70 -13.90
N SER A 365 13.44 18.93 -13.80
CA SER A 365 13.34 17.58 -14.38
C SER A 365 13.45 17.60 -15.91
N ASP A 366 12.79 18.58 -16.55
CA ASP A 366 12.88 18.81 -17.99
C ASP A 366 14.30 19.23 -18.41
N SER A 367 14.96 20.08 -17.61
CA SER A 367 16.33 20.55 -17.89
C SER A 367 17.37 19.43 -17.88
N VAL A 368 17.16 18.38 -17.07
CA VAL A 368 18.06 17.22 -16.96
C VAL A 368 17.58 16.02 -17.79
N GLY A 369 16.49 16.16 -18.55
CA GLY A 369 15.90 15.08 -19.35
C GLY A 369 15.38 13.89 -18.51
N ASN A 370 15.10 14.10 -17.22
CA ASN A 370 14.58 13.06 -16.34
C ASN A 370 13.07 13.20 -16.19
N ALA A 371 12.32 12.61 -17.13
CA ALA A 371 10.86 12.58 -17.09
C ALA A 371 10.27 11.78 -15.89
N ARG A 372 11.10 11.11 -15.09
CA ARG A 372 10.68 10.22 -13.98
C ARG A 372 11.12 10.75 -12.61
N ASN A 373 10.94 12.04 -12.34
CA ASN A 373 11.19 12.56 -10.99
C ASN A 373 10.05 12.18 -10.02
N PRO A 374 10.29 11.28 -9.04
CA PRO A 374 9.24 10.81 -8.13
C PRO A 374 8.68 11.91 -7.24
N LEU A 375 9.46 12.99 -6.98
CA LEU A 375 9.03 14.08 -6.10
C LEU A 375 7.85 14.84 -6.68
N ILE A 376 7.73 14.98 -8.00
CA ILE A 376 6.60 15.65 -8.65
C ILE A 376 5.29 14.99 -8.19
N SER A 377 5.23 13.66 -8.27
CA SER A 377 4.02 12.91 -7.88
C SER A 377 3.66 13.01 -6.39
N ILE A 378 4.67 13.16 -5.53
CA ILE A 378 4.47 13.32 -4.08
C ILE A 378 3.89 14.72 -3.82
N HIS A 379 4.47 15.75 -4.41
CA HIS A 379 4.01 17.13 -4.21
C HIS A 379 2.62 17.37 -4.85
N GLU A 380 2.31 16.77 -6.00
CA GLU A 380 0.95 16.76 -6.56
C GLU A 380 -0.06 16.14 -5.58
N THR A 381 0.33 15.06 -4.88
CA THR A 381 -0.51 14.45 -3.85
C THR A 381 -0.73 15.43 -2.69
N THR A 382 0.31 16.10 -2.22
CA THR A 382 0.22 17.12 -1.18
C THR A 382 -0.67 18.31 -1.58
N GLN A 383 -0.58 18.78 -2.84
CA GLN A 383 -1.48 19.82 -3.35
C GLN A 383 -2.95 19.40 -3.21
N PHE A 384 -3.25 18.16 -3.58
CA PHE A 384 -4.60 17.62 -3.46
C PHE A 384 -5.06 17.53 -2.00
N GLU A 385 -4.22 17.01 -1.11
CA GLU A 385 -4.51 16.94 0.34
C GLU A 385 -4.85 18.35 0.89
N ILE A 386 -4.12 19.40 0.47
CA ILE A 386 -4.39 20.80 0.85
C ILE A 386 -5.69 21.32 0.27
N GLN A 387 -5.93 21.14 -1.04
CA GLN A 387 -7.17 21.56 -1.70
C GLN A 387 -8.41 20.93 -1.04
N SER A 388 -8.29 19.66 -0.65
CA SER A 388 -9.32 18.92 0.08
C SER A 388 -9.66 19.57 1.43
N VAL A 389 -8.67 20.04 2.18
CA VAL A 389 -8.90 20.78 3.43
C VAL A 389 -9.53 22.14 3.17
N ILE A 390 -9.09 22.88 2.15
CA ILE A 390 -9.70 24.16 1.75
C ILE A 390 -11.19 23.99 1.44
N ALA A 391 -11.55 22.94 0.68
CA ALA A 391 -12.94 22.63 0.35
C ALA A 391 -13.77 22.35 1.60
N ARG A 392 -13.23 21.58 2.55
CA ARG A 392 -13.89 21.30 3.85
C ARG A 392 -14.11 22.56 4.68
N CYS A 393 -13.12 23.43 4.79
CA CYS A 393 -13.25 24.68 5.54
C CYS A 393 -14.34 25.57 4.95
N ARG A 394 -14.42 25.69 3.60
CA ARG A 394 -15.49 26.42 2.91
C ARG A 394 -16.87 25.82 3.20
N PHE A 395 -17.01 24.50 3.09
CA PHE A 395 -18.29 23.82 3.32
C PHE A 395 -18.77 23.94 4.78
N HIS A 396 -17.83 23.96 5.74
CA HIS A 396 -18.12 24.19 7.15
C HIS A 396 -18.64 25.62 7.41
N GLN A 397 -18.04 26.62 6.76
CA GLN A 397 -18.49 28.02 6.84
C GLN A 397 -19.90 28.20 6.25
N GLU A 398 -20.21 27.53 5.13
CA GLU A 398 -21.54 27.58 4.51
C GLU A 398 -22.64 26.94 5.38
N LYS A 399 -22.37 25.81 6.04
CA LYS A 399 -23.31 25.16 6.96
C LYS A 399 -23.47 25.91 8.30
N GLY A 400 -22.39 26.51 8.82
CA GLY A 400 -22.43 27.34 10.03
C GLY A 400 -23.17 28.68 9.85
N GLY A 401 -23.44 29.08 8.60
CA GLY A 401 -24.19 30.28 8.23
C GLY A 401 -25.71 30.12 8.16
N VAL A 402 -26.24 28.91 8.31
CA VAL A 402 -27.69 28.68 8.46
C VAL A 402 -28.02 28.69 9.95
N ARG A 403 -28.25 29.88 10.50
CA ARG A 403 -28.88 30.08 11.81
C ARG A 403 -30.32 30.46 11.67
#